data_AF-A0AAJ1JF05-F1
#
_entry.id   AF-A0AAJ1JF05-F1
#
_cell.length_a   1.000
_cell.length_b   1.000
_cell.length_c   1.000
_cell.angle_alpha   90.00
_cell.angle_beta   90.00
_cell.angle_gamma   90.00
#
_symmetry.space_group_name_H-M   'P 1'
#
loop_
_entity.id
_entity.type
_entity.pdbx_description
1 polymer ?
#
loop_
_entity_poly.entity_id
_entity_poly.type
_entity_poly.pdbx_seq_one_letter_code
_entity_poly.pdbx_strand_id
1 'polypeptide(L)'
;MSTDNLIHQTWLTEQIKAIRAYSGIHKPITMDSTLILDLHIDSLEMLELITAIEDYTGQRLNDNIWVKWHRLQDIVDYLSQTKT
;
A
#
# COMPACT_ATOMS: atom_id res chain seq x y z
N MET A 1 14.46 -10.67 -7.75
CA MET A 1 13.20 -9.91 -7.69
C MET A 1 12.43 -10.18 -8.96
N SER A 2 11.25 -10.77 -8.86
CA SER A 2 10.41 -11.09 -10.02
C SER A 2 9.76 -9.81 -10.57
N THR A 3 9.54 -9.75 -11.88
CA THR A 3 8.94 -8.59 -12.57
C THR A 3 7.59 -8.17 -11.95
N ASP A 4 6.78 -9.14 -11.48
CA ASP A 4 5.52 -8.88 -10.81
C ASP A 4 5.66 -8.05 -9.53
N ASN A 5 6.70 -8.31 -8.73
CA ASN A 5 6.91 -7.58 -7.48
C ASN A 5 7.25 -6.11 -7.76
N LEU A 6 8.02 -5.84 -8.83
CA LEU A 6 8.33 -4.47 -9.25
C LEU A 6 7.07 -3.72 -9.75
N ILE A 7 6.16 -4.42 -10.44
CA ILE A 7 4.87 -3.86 -10.86
C ILE A 7 4.03 -3.49 -9.64
N HIS A 8 3.91 -4.38 -8.67
CA HIS A 8 3.15 -4.14 -7.44
C HIS A 8 3.75 -3.00 -6.60
N GLN A 9 5.08 -2.97 -6.45
CA GLN A 9 5.78 -1.87 -5.78
C GLN A 9 5.54 -0.52 -6.45
N THR A 10 5.64 -0.49 -7.78
CA THR A 10 5.45 0.74 -8.56
C THR A 10 4.03 1.24 -8.43
N TRP A 11 3.05 0.36 -8.64
CA TRP A 11 1.63 0.69 -8.50
C TRP A 11 1.31 1.22 -7.10
N LEU A 12 1.76 0.52 -6.05
CA LEU A 12 1.49 0.92 -4.67
C LEU A 12 2.14 2.27 -4.32
N THR A 13 3.35 2.51 -4.81
CA THR A 13 4.04 3.79 -4.63
C THR A 13 3.26 4.93 -5.27
N GLU A 14 2.72 4.74 -6.47
CA GLU A 14 1.89 5.75 -7.14
C GLU A 14 0.57 6.01 -6.39
N GLN A 15 -0.08 4.97 -5.85
CA GLN A 15 -1.28 5.16 -5.01
C GLN A 15 -0.96 6.00 -3.77
N ILE A 16 0.14 5.69 -3.08
CA ILE A 16 0.53 6.43 -1.88
C ILE A 16 0.93 7.87 -2.21
N LYS A 17 1.54 8.12 -3.38
CA LYS A 17 1.78 9.49 -3.85
C LYS A 17 0.48 10.24 -4.08
N ALA A 18 -0.52 9.60 -4.67
CA ALA A 18 -1.83 10.21 -4.92
C ALA A 18 -2.54 10.57 -3.61
N ILE A 19 -2.54 9.64 -2.64
CA ILE A 19 -3.09 9.84 -1.30
C ILE A 19 -2.36 10.98 -0.59
N ARG A 20 -1.02 10.96 -0.58
CA ARG A 20 -0.18 11.98 0.08
C ARG A 20 -0.11 13.32 -0.66
N ALA A 21 -0.63 13.42 -1.88
CA ALA A 21 -0.56 14.67 -2.67
C ALA A 21 -1.21 15.85 -1.92
N TYR A 22 -2.19 15.57 -1.06
CA TYR A 22 -2.88 16.56 -0.25
C TYR A 22 -2.20 16.85 1.10
N SER A 23 -1.32 15.98 1.58
CA SER A 23 -0.69 16.07 2.90
C SER A 23 0.57 16.94 2.93
N GLY A 24 1.10 17.35 1.77
CA GLY A 24 2.27 18.25 1.67
C GLY A 24 3.61 17.64 2.13
N ILE A 25 3.63 16.33 2.43
CA ILE A 25 4.81 15.62 2.94
C ILE A 25 5.63 15.11 1.75
N HIS A 26 6.91 15.48 1.70
CA HIS A 26 7.84 15.13 0.61
C HIS A 26 8.87 14.05 1.01
N LYS A 27 8.64 13.32 2.10
CA LYS A 27 9.54 12.21 2.50
C LYS A 27 9.58 11.13 1.42
N PRO A 28 10.77 10.57 1.11
CA PRO A 28 10.92 9.49 0.14
C PRO A 28 10.11 8.27 0.60
N ILE A 29 9.39 7.66 -0.36
CA ILE A 29 8.61 6.45 -0.13
C ILE A 29 9.55 5.26 -0.33
N THR A 30 9.74 4.46 0.71
CA THR A 30 10.56 3.23 0.68
C THR A 30 9.74 2.06 1.18
N MET A 31 10.06 0.83 0.78
CA MET A 31 9.30 -0.35 1.22
C MET A 31 9.38 -0.60 2.73
N ASP A 32 10.45 -0.11 3.36
CA ASP A 32 10.63 -0.12 4.81
C ASP A 32 9.87 0.98 5.55
N SER A 33 9.28 1.95 4.82
CA SER A 33 8.53 3.05 5.41
C SER A 33 7.29 2.53 6.13
N THR A 34 7.08 3.05 7.33
CA THR A 34 5.91 2.75 8.16
C THR A 34 4.69 3.51 7.63
N LEU A 35 3.56 2.83 7.49
CA LEU A 35 2.32 3.42 6.95
C LEU A 35 1.89 4.65 7.76
N ILE A 36 1.79 4.52 9.08
CA ILE A 36 1.29 5.59 9.96
C ILE A 36 2.39 6.62 10.26
N LEU A 37 3.61 6.18 10.60
CA LEU A 37 4.65 7.08 11.11
C LEU A 37 5.44 7.82 10.02
N ASP A 38 5.76 7.15 8.91
CA ASP A 38 6.59 7.73 7.86
C ASP A 38 5.76 8.30 6.71
N LEU A 39 4.70 7.57 6.34
CA LEU A 39 3.84 7.92 5.23
C LEU A 39 2.61 8.70 5.67
N HIS A 40 2.37 8.81 6.99
CA HIS A 40 1.24 9.55 7.57
C HIS A 40 -0.11 9.11 7.00
N ILE A 41 -0.27 7.80 6.77
CA ILE A 41 -1.53 7.21 6.37
C ILE A 41 -2.42 7.12 7.61
N ASP A 42 -3.39 8.01 7.72
CA ASP A 42 -4.42 7.96 8.76
C ASP A 42 -5.52 6.94 8.40
N SER A 43 -6.48 6.73 9.30
CA SER A 43 -7.57 5.76 9.11
C SER A 43 -8.38 5.98 7.83
N LEU A 44 -8.52 7.22 7.36
CA LEU A 44 -9.24 7.53 6.13
C LEU A 44 -8.45 7.10 4.89
N GLU A 45 -7.19 7.51 4.83
CA GLU A 45 -6.26 7.20 3.73
C GLU A 45 -6.02 5.68 3.65
N MET A 46 -6.05 4.99 4.79
CA MET A 46 -5.99 3.53 4.84
C MET A 46 -7.21 2.89 4.16
N LEU A 47 -8.42 3.40 4.35
CA LEU A 47 -9.63 2.90 3.68
C LEU A 47 -9.57 3.14 2.16
N GLU A 48 -9.08 4.30 1.74
CA GLU A 48 -8.86 4.59 0.31
C GLU A 48 -7.84 3.62 -0.30
N LEU A 49 -6.75 3.36 0.42
CA LEU A 49 -5.73 2.42 -0.01
C LEU A 49 -6.27 0.98 -0.09
N ILE A 50 -7.05 0.53 0.90
CA ILE A 50 -7.69 -0.79 0.89
C ILE A 50 -8.61 -0.91 -0.32
N THR A 51 -9.47 0.08 -0.55
CA THR A 51 -10.39 0.10 -1.70
C THR A 51 -9.62 -0.01 -3.02
N ALA A 52 -8.53 0.76 -3.17
CA ALA A 52 -7.68 0.68 -4.36
C ALA A 52 -7.02 -0.70 -4.53
N ILE A 53 -6.62 -1.35 -3.44
CA ILE A 53 -6.05 -2.71 -3.46
C ILE A 53 -7.13 -3.74 -3.85
N GLU A 54 -8.34 -3.62 -3.32
CA GLU A 54 -9.46 -4.48 -3.67
C GLU A 54 -9.80 -4.37 -5.16
N ASP A 55 -9.83 -3.15 -5.69
CA ASP A 55 -10.05 -2.90 -7.13
C ASP A 55 -8.90 -3.45 -7.99
N TYR A 56 -7.66 -3.30 -7.52
CA TYR A 56 -6.47 -3.77 -8.24
C TYR A 56 -6.34 -5.30 -8.26
N THR A 57 -6.70 -5.96 -7.15
CA THR A 57 -6.66 -7.44 -7.02
C THR A 57 -7.94 -8.11 -7.47
N GLY A 58 -9.05 -7.37 -7.56
CA GLY A 58 -10.39 -7.90 -7.81
C GLY A 58 -10.94 -8.73 -6.65
N GLN A 59 -10.31 -8.68 -5.47
CA GLN A 59 -10.68 -9.47 -4.29
C GLN A 59 -10.93 -8.56 -3.11
N ARG A 60 -11.96 -8.87 -2.31
CA ARG A 60 -12.19 -8.16 -1.05
C ARG A 60 -11.11 -8.50 -0.03
N LEU A 61 -10.58 -7.47 0.60
CA LEU A 61 -9.53 -7.60 1.60
C LEU A 61 -10.15 -7.82 2.97
N ASN A 62 -9.73 -8.87 3.66
CA ASN A 62 -10.25 -9.15 4.99
C ASN A 62 -9.69 -8.15 6.00
N ASP A 63 -10.54 -7.66 6.90
CA ASP A 63 -10.13 -6.68 7.91
C ASP A 63 -8.95 -7.14 8.76
N ASN A 64 -8.85 -8.44 9.02
CA ASN A 64 -7.76 -9.01 9.80
C ASN A 64 -6.39 -9.01 9.10
N ILE A 65 -6.35 -8.65 7.81
CA ILE A 65 -5.11 -8.57 7.01
C ILE A 65 -4.54 -7.16 7.09
N TRP A 66 -5.31 -6.14 6.72
CA TRP A 66 -4.79 -4.77 6.66
C TRP A 66 -4.46 -4.19 8.03
N VAL A 67 -5.15 -4.62 9.10
CA VAL A 67 -4.81 -4.23 10.49
C VAL A 67 -3.43 -4.71 10.95
N LYS A 68 -2.83 -5.68 10.25
CA LYS A 68 -1.49 -6.19 10.55
C LYS A 68 -0.40 -5.49 9.74
N TRP A 69 -0.76 -4.69 8.75
CA TRP A 69 0.21 -3.98 7.93
C TRP A 69 0.87 -2.87 8.74
N HIS A 70 2.19 -2.94 8.83
CA HIS A 70 3.01 -1.94 9.50
C HIS A 70 3.83 -1.16 8.48
N ARG A 71 4.40 -1.86 7.49
CA ARG A 71 5.27 -1.30 6.46
C ARG A 71 4.64 -1.46 5.09
N LEU A 72 5.16 -0.67 4.15
CA LEU A 72 4.83 -0.79 2.74
C LEU A 72 5.10 -2.19 2.17
N GLN A 73 6.19 -2.83 2.61
CA GLN A 73 6.55 -4.18 2.20
C GLN A 73 5.44 -5.20 2.50
N ASP A 74 4.71 -5.07 3.61
CA ASP A 74 3.65 -6.02 3.99
C ASP A 74 2.53 -6.07 2.94
N ILE A 75 2.24 -4.93 2.32
CA ILE A 75 1.23 -4.79 1.28
C ILE A 75 1.73 -5.41 -0.03
N VAL A 76 2.98 -5.13 -0.41
CA VAL A 76 3.59 -5.69 -1.63
C VAL A 76 3.68 -7.21 -1.54
N ASP A 77 4.02 -7.73 -0.37
CA ASP A 77 4.07 -9.16 -0.10
C ASP A 77 2.69 -9.79 -0.22
N TYR A 78 1.66 -9.14 0.31
CA TYR A 78 0.27 -9.56 0.12
C TYR A 78 -0.13 -9.61 -1.36
N LEU A 79 0.12 -8.53 -2.12
CA LEU A 79 -0.19 -8.46 -3.55
C LEU A 79 0.51 -9.58 -4.35
N SER A 80 1.76 -9.88 -3.99
CA SER A 80 2.54 -10.94 -4.61
C SER A 80 2.00 -12.35 -4.32
N GLN A 81 1.28 -12.54 -3.21
CA GLN A 81 0.67 -13.83 -2.84
C GLN A 81 -0.74 -14.01 -3.45
N THR A 82 -1.46 -12.92 -3.71
CA THR A 82 -2.84 -12.97 -4.22
C THR A 82 -2.97 -13.33 -5.70
N LYS A 83 -1.91 -13.23 -6.51
CA LYS A 83 -1.87 -13.77 -7.88
C LYS A 83 -1.51 -15.26 -7.84
N THR A 84 -2.49 -16.13 -7.57
CA THR A 84 -2.41 -17.57 -7.89
C THR A 84 -3.65 -17.98 -8.68
#